data_AF-A0A2D5YR91-F1
#
_entry.id   AF-A0A2D5YR91-F1
#
_cell.length_a   1.000
_cell.length_b   1.000
_cell.length_c   1.000
_cell.angle_alpha   90.00
_cell.angle_beta   90.00
_cell.angle_gamma   90.00
#
_symmetry.space_group_name_H-M   'P 1'
#
loop_
_entity.id
_entity.type
_entity.pdbx_description
1 polymer ?
#
loop_
_entity_poly.entity_id
_entity_poly.type
_entity_poly.pdbx_seq_one_letter_code
_entity_poly.pdbx_strand_id
1 'polypeptide(L)'
;MGKKNKSSMALKGVGIAPNILLKHVENTAPFLFEGEIDTSVKGRAYLEKLRFYKKNLKQLNNINLAEYFHICLCAHWTTAGTFVPTDVDNQIRESLWKHGSIGKYIDIMAKTTIASWKWDYSPVTNRKSFNRNNEEVMSTHEGTWLSVAIGAYCALEKNKKTELASEMAEVILAEIKKEQEILISLREDRDHINFLRAAPLMAHNFGDLNRVMDQWQMDPEGAFFKRIYKLGHFLNDNYDPILVYTGSVNKEFSSKENHRHMSMRQPKCLRKSSDFLIPVGPFMDDWGVQLGKSEKLSLAEKAEIVGAFFEGYKRQDQAFGYIRAYRNLLEQLYGGLSALEEYMPFDLVIEIKKSQFSTLAEISREEFEENYKKDLERFVCPISNLSF
;
A
#
# COMPACT_ATOMS: atom_id res chain seq x y z
N MET A 1 16.31 13.64 -42.89
CA MET A 1 16.49 14.34 -41.59
C MET A 1 15.28 14.09 -40.71
N GLY A 2 15.36 13.12 -39.80
CA GLY A 2 14.24 12.78 -38.90
C GLY A 2 14.01 13.87 -37.86
N LYS A 3 12.76 14.31 -37.70
CA LYS A 3 12.34 15.21 -36.62
C LYS A 3 12.63 14.53 -35.27
N LYS A 4 13.74 14.90 -34.63
CA LYS A 4 13.98 14.61 -33.21
C LYS A 4 12.85 15.26 -32.41
N ASN A 5 11.96 14.45 -31.85
CA ASN A 5 11.00 14.91 -30.85
C ASN A 5 11.79 15.60 -29.74
N LYS A 6 11.60 16.92 -29.62
CA LYS A 6 12.06 17.71 -28.49
C LYS A 6 11.23 17.29 -27.28
N SER A 7 11.49 16.13 -26.66
CA SER A 7 11.23 16.08 -25.23
C SER A 7 12.12 17.17 -24.62
N SER A 8 11.54 17.98 -23.74
CA SER A 8 12.25 19.11 -23.13
C SER A 8 13.62 18.64 -22.65
N MET A 9 14.66 19.44 -22.91
CA MET A 9 16.05 19.17 -22.52
C MET A 9 16.18 18.82 -21.03
N ALA A 10 15.16 19.14 -20.22
CA ALA A 10 15.08 18.95 -18.77
C ALA A 10 14.82 17.51 -18.30
N LEU A 11 14.36 16.58 -19.15
CA LEU A 11 14.02 15.20 -18.76
C LEU A 11 14.75 14.12 -19.58
N LYS A 12 15.79 14.48 -20.34
CA LYS A 12 16.50 13.52 -21.19
C LYS A 12 17.21 12.46 -20.35
N GLY A 13 16.80 11.19 -20.54
CA GLY A 13 17.50 10.02 -20.02
C GLY A 13 17.11 9.63 -18.58
N VAL A 14 16.05 10.20 -18.00
CA VAL A 14 15.62 9.87 -16.64
C VAL A 14 14.16 9.48 -16.60
N GLY A 15 13.91 8.25 -16.13
CA GLY A 15 12.59 7.74 -15.81
C GLY A 15 11.77 7.25 -17.01
N ILE A 16 10.51 6.94 -16.73
CA ILE A 16 9.52 6.48 -17.69
C ILE A 16 8.93 7.66 -18.46
N ALA A 17 8.61 7.50 -19.74
CA ALA A 17 7.96 8.58 -20.48
C ALA A 17 6.59 8.92 -19.84
N PRO A 18 6.24 10.20 -19.61
CA PRO A 18 5.02 10.57 -18.88
C PRO A 18 3.73 10.00 -19.47
N ASN A 19 3.65 9.90 -20.80
CA ASN A 19 2.51 9.31 -21.48
C ASN A 19 2.40 7.79 -21.23
N ILE A 20 3.54 7.09 -21.11
CA ILE A 20 3.57 5.67 -20.78
C ILE A 20 3.18 5.48 -19.30
N LEU A 21 3.64 6.36 -18.41
CA LEU A 21 3.22 6.35 -17.01
C LEU A 21 1.70 6.49 -16.87
N LEU A 22 1.06 7.43 -17.56
CA LEU A 22 -0.40 7.56 -17.53
C LEU A 22 -1.12 6.31 -18.07
N LYS A 23 -0.54 5.64 -19.07
CA LYS A 23 -1.06 4.35 -19.56
C LYS A 23 -0.92 3.26 -18.50
N HIS A 24 0.16 3.25 -17.72
CA HIS A 24 0.30 2.32 -16.59
C HIS A 24 -0.75 2.60 -15.51
N VAL A 25 -1.00 3.87 -15.16
CA VAL A 25 -2.09 4.23 -14.24
C VAL A 25 -3.43 3.75 -14.79
N GLU A 26 -3.74 4.01 -16.07
CA GLU A 26 -5.01 3.59 -16.70
C GLU A 26 -5.20 2.06 -16.68
N ASN A 27 -4.13 1.29 -16.90
CA ASN A 27 -4.21 -0.18 -16.87
C ASN A 27 -4.38 -0.77 -15.46
N THR A 28 -3.96 -0.02 -14.43
CA THR A 28 -3.90 -0.48 -13.04
C THR A 28 -5.08 0.02 -12.23
N ALA A 29 -5.49 1.27 -12.45
CA ALA A 29 -6.58 1.96 -11.77
C ALA A 29 -7.51 2.64 -12.80
N PRO A 30 -8.15 1.88 -13.71
CA PRO A 30 -9.02 2.44 -14.75
C PRO A 30 -10.21 3.22 -14.16
N PHE A 31 -10.70 2.81 -12.98
CA PHE A 31 -11.78 3.47 -12.25
C PHE A 31 -11.55 4.98 -12.01
N LEU A 32 -10.29 5.42 -11.91
CA LEU A 32 -9.97 6.85 -11.81
C LEU A 32 -10.43 7.63 -13.06
N PHE A 33 -10.23 7.06 -14.24
CA PHE A 33 -10.56 7.71 -15.51
C PHE A 33 -12.02 7.50 -15.92
N GLU A 34 -12.64 6.43 -15.45
CA GLU A 34 -14.08 6.15 -15.62
C GLU A 34 -14.97 7.03 -14.75
N GLY A 35 -14.39 7.77 -13.79
CA GLY A 35 -15.10 8.76 -12.99
C GLY A 35 -15.80 8.19 -11.76
N GLU A 36 -15.40 6.99 -11.31
CA GLU A 36 -15.90 6.39 -10.07
C GLU A 36 -15.50 7.20 -8.83
N ILE A 37 -14.34 7.87 -8.88
CA ILE A 37 -13.83 8.66 -7.77
C ILE A 37 -14.14 10.14 -7.97
N ASP A 38 -14.82 10.74 -6.99
CA ASP A 38 -14.94 12.20 -6.89
C ASP A 38 -13.59 12.81 -6.50
N THR A 39 -12.98 13.51 -7.45
CA THR A 39 -11.68 14.19 -7.31
C THR A 39 -11.79 15.62 -6.78
N SER A 40 -13.01 16.14 -6.58
CA SER A 40 -13.25 17.49 -6.06
C SER A 40 -13.11 17.57 -4.53
N VAL A 41 -13.18 16.43 -3.84
CA VAL A 41 -12.98 16.32 -2.39
C VAL A 41 -11.59 16.82 -1.99
N LYS A 42 -11.53 17.56 -0.87
CA LYS A 42 -10.28 18.07 -0.29
C LYS A 42 -9.26 16.94 -0.14
N GLY A 43 -8.02 17.18 -0.57
CA GLY A 43 -6.95 16.19 -0.51
C GLY A 43 -6.84 15.27 -1.74
N ARG A 44 -7.78 15.34 -2.70
CA ARG A 44 -7.79 14.47 -3.90
C ARG A 44 -7.33 15.15 -5.19
N ALA A 45 -6.80 16.37 -5.12
CA ALA A 45 -6.32 17.12 -6.29
C ALA A 45 -5.24 16.37 -7.10
N TYR A 46 -4.49 15.46 -6.46
CA TYR A 46 -3.50 14.61 -7.12
C TYR A 46 -4.15 13.65 -8.14
N LEU A 47 -5.37 13.18 -7.88
CA LEU A 47 -6.15 12.34 -8.80
C LEU A 47 -6.62 13.16 -10.00
N GLU A 48 -7.10 14.39 -9.77
CA GLU A 48 -7.51 15.28 -10.86
C GLU A 48 -6.34 15.66 -11.76
N LYS A 49 -5.13 15.82 -11.21
CA LYS A 49 -3.93 16.06 -12.01
C LYS A 49 -3.70 14.94 -13.04
N LEU A 50 -3.89 13.68 -12.67
CA LEU A 50 -3.76 12.56 -13.60
C LEU A 50 -4.87 12.58 -14.66
N ARG A 51 -6.12 12.84 -14.27
CA ARG A 51 -7.25 12.99 -15.22
C ARG A 51 -7.01 14.13 -16.21
N PHE A 52 -6.51 15.27 -15.72
CA PHE A 52 -6.15 16.42 -16.53
C PHE A 52 -5.12 16.06 -17.59
N TYR A 53 -3.99 15.44 -17.21
CA TYR A 53 -2.96 15.08 -18.18
C TYR A 53 -3.39 13.98 -19.15
N LYS A 54 -4.23 13.04 -18.70
CA LYS A 54 -4.81 12.03 -19.58
C LYS A 54 -5.69 12.66 -20.67
N LYS A 55 -6.44 13.71 -20.35
CA LYS A 55 -7.22 14.51 -21.32
C LYS A 55 -6.34 15.44 -22.17
N ASN A 56 -5.21 15.89 -21.63
CA ASN A 56 -4.36 16.93 -22.23
C ASN A 56 -2.94 16.46 -22.57
N LEU A 57 -2.80 15.29 -23.22
CA LEU A 57 -1.49 14.65 -23.47
C LEU A 57 -0.42 15.55 -24.12
N LYS A 58 -0.82 16.52 -24.96
CA LYS A 58 0.11 17.46 -25.61
C LYS A 58 0.87 18.32 -24.59
N GLN A 59 0.30 18.57 -23.42
CA GLN A 59 0.93 19.37 -22.37
C GLN A 59 2.13 18.66 -21.72
N LEU A 60 2.17 17.32 -21.79
CA LEU A 60 3.30 16.52 -21.29
C LEU A 60 4.62 16.82 -22.00
N ASN A 61 4.59 17.39 -23.20
CA ASN A 61 5.81 17.73 -23.95
C ASN A 61 6.59 18.89 -23.33
N ASN A 62 5.95 19.69 -22.49
CA ASN A 62 6.48 20.96 -21.98
C ASN A 62 6.66 20.97 -20.45
N ILE A 63 6.55 19.82 -19.79
CA ILE A 63 6.74 19.74 -18.34
C ILE A 63 8.22 19.85 -17.96
N ASN A 64 8.47 20.39 -16.76
CA ASN A 64 9.80 20.47 -16.15
C ASN A 64 10.01 19.32 -15.14
N LEU A 65 11.17 19.28 -14.48
CA LEU A 65 11.51 18.24 -13.51
C LEU A 65 10.53 18.20 -12.32
N ALA A 66 10.16 19.36 -11.76
CA ALA A 66 9.25 19.42 -10.63
C ALA A 66 7.85 18.90 -10.99
N GLU A 67 7.33 19.26 -12.16
CA GLU A 67 6.03 18.81 -12.63
C GLU A 67 6.06 17.31 -12.98
N TYR A 68 7.15 16.81 -13.57
CA TYR A 68 7.33 15.37 -13.78
C TYR A 68 7.38 14.60 -12.46
N PHE A 69 8.15 15.07 -11.48
CA PHE A 69 8.16 14.50 -10.13
C PHE A 69 6.77 14.46 -9.51
N HIS A 70 6.01 15.55 -9.62
CA HIS A 70 4.64 15.61 -9.12
C HIS A 70 3.73 14.59 -9.81
N ILE A 71 3.81 14.45 -11.14
CA ILE A 71 3.04 13.42 -11.88
C ILE A 71 3.44 12.00 -11.41
N CYS A 72 4.72 11.72 -11.21
CA CYS A 72 5.19 10.44 -10.67
C CYS A 72 4.65 10.19 -9.26
N LEU A 73 4.65 11.20 -8.39
CA LEU A 73 4.12 11.10 -7.04
C LEU A 73 2.61 10.83 -7.06
N CYS A 74 1.84 11.55 -7.88
CA CYS A 74 0.41 11.31 -8.05
C CYS A 74 0.13 9.89 -8.58
N ALA A 75 0.88 9.44 -9.58
CA ALA A 75 0.72 8.11 -10.17
C ALA A 75 1.02 7.02 -9.15
N HIS A 76 2.08 7.19 -8.35
CA HIS A 76 2.42 6.26 -7.31
C HIS A 76 1.36 6.23 -6.20
N TRP A 77 0.91 7.40 -5.71
CA TRP A 77 -0.17 7.49 -4.72
C TRP A 77 -1.46 6.81 -5.18
N THR A 78 -1.80 6.98 -6.45
CA THR A 78 -3.02 6.41 -7.04
C THR A 78 -2.96 4.89 -7.12
N THR A 79 -1.76 4.32 -7.24
CA THR A 79 -1.60 2.90 -7.60
C THR A 79 -0.91 2.06 -6.54
N ALA A 80 -0.33 2.64 -5.49
CA ALA A 80 0.38 1.90 -4.44
C ALA A 80 -0.51 0.87 -3.73
N GLY A 81 -1.80 1.18 -3.53
CA GLY A 81 -2.80 0.29 -2.93
C GLY A 81 -3.42 -0.74 -3.89
N THR A 82 -3.00 -0.76 -5.17
CA THR A 82 -3.59 -1.61 -6.21
C THR A 82 -2.79 -2.90 -6.45
N PHE A 83 -3.30 -3.77 -7.33
CA PHE A 83 -2.67 -5.06 -7.65
C PHE A 83 -1.33 -4.95 -8.36
N VAL A 84 -1.13 -3.92 -9.20
CA VAL A 84 0.06 -3.74 -10.03
C VAL A 84 0.49 -2.26 -10.00
N PRO A 85 1.18 -1.81 -8.94
CA PRO A 85 1.56 -0.40 -8.79
C PRO A 85 2.47 0.08 -9.93
N THR A 86 2.48 1.39 -10.18
CA THR A 86 3.38 1.99 -11.18
C THR A 86 4.85 1.90 -10.74
N ASP A 87 5.72 1.57 -11.70
CA ASP A 87 7.18 1.44 -11.51
C ASP A 87 7.90 2.81 -11.58
N VAL A 88 7.60 3.68 -10.62
CA VAL A 88 8.23 5.00 -10.47
C VAL A 88 8.83 5.24 -9.10
N ASP A 89 8.77 4.25 -8.21
CA ASP A 89 9.18 4.34 -6.81
C ASP A 89 10.65 4.75 -6.69
N ASN A 90 11.58 4.07 -7.37
CA ASN A 90 13.00 4.41 -7.33
C ASN A 90 13.28 5.80 -7.94
N GLN A 91 12.44 6.25 -8.89
CA GLN A 91 12.59 7.58 -9.48
C GLN A 91 12.29 8.67 -8.45
N ILE A 92 11.17 8.55 -7.73
CA ILE A 92 10.74 9.54 -6.73
C ILE A 92 11.46 9.39 -5.39
N ARG A 93 12.01 8.21 -5.08
CA ARG A 93 12.80 7.97 -3.86
C ARG A 93 14.25 8.45 -4.00
N GLU A 94 14.80 8.45 -5.22
CA GLU A 94 16.22 8.78 -5.40
C GLU A 94 16.55 9.46 -6.74
N SER A 95 16.25 8.84 -7.88
CA SER A 95 16.86 9.25 -9.16
C SER A 95 16.56 10.69 -9.55
N LEU A 96 15.33 11.17 -9.30
CA LEU A 96 14.94 12.55 -9.62
C LEU A 96 15.59 13.57 -8.68
N TRP A 97 15.87 13.19 -7.43
CA TRP A 97 16.61 14.01 -6.47
C TRP A 97 18.10 14.13 -6.80
N LYS A 98 18.64 13.17 -7.55
CA LYS A 98 20.03 13.21 -8.05
C LYS A 98 20.16 13.83 -9.44
N HIS A 99 19.06 14.33 -10.01
CA HIS A 99 19.06 14.92 -11.36
C HIS A 99 19.98 16.14 -11.45
N GLY A 100 20.69 16.31 -12.57
CA GLY A 100 21.66 17.41 -12.75
C GLY A 100 21.05 18.82 -12.66
N SER A 101 19.74 18.96 -12.78
CA SER A 101 19.02 20.23 -12.62
C SER A 101 18.32 20.38 -11.26
N ILE A 102 18.58 19.51 -10.28
CA ILE A 102 17.84 19.47 -9.02
C ILE A 102 17.89 20.80 -8.27
N GLY A 103 19.01 21.53 -8.32
CA GLY A 103 19.14 22.81 -7.61
C GLY A 103 18.08 23.87 -8.00
N LYS A 104 17.47 23.77 -9.19
CA LYS A 104 16.38 24.67 -9.62
C LYS A 104 15.01 24.29 -9.06
N TYR A 105 14.84 23.04 -8.63
CA TYR A 105 13.52 22.45 -8.39
C TYR A 105 13.39 21.80 -7.00
N ILE A 106 14.49 21.64 -6.26
CA ILE A 106 14.53 20.91 -4.99
C ILE A 106 13.53 21.45 -3.97
N ASP A 107 13.40 22.77 -3.86
CA ASP A 107 12.49 23.41 -2.90
C ASP A 107 11.02 23.09 -3.22
N ILE A 108 10.63 23.15 -4.51
CA ILE A 108 9.26 22.86 -4.96
C ILE A 108 8.96 21.36 -4.81
N MET A 109 9.90 20.49 -5.17
CA MET A 109 9.75 19.05 -5.02
C MET A 109 9.60 18.66 -3.55
N ALA A 110 10.44 19.20 -2.66
CA ALA A 110 10.38 18.92 -1.23
C ALA A 110 9.07 19.40 -0.60
N LYS A 111 8.61 20.62 -0.94
CA LYS A 111 7.31 21.12 -0.51
C LYS A 111 6.15 20.28 -1.03
N THR A 112 6.27 19.75 -2.25
CA THR A 112 5.27 18.82 -2.81
C THR A 112 5.23 17.51 -2.01
N THR A 113 6.40 16.96 -1.65
CA THR A 113 6.50 15.77 -0.79
C THR A 113 5.87 16.01 0.59
N ILE A 114 6.17 17.14 1.24
CA ILE A 114 5.55 17.53 2.52
C ILE A 114 4.03 17.63 2.37
N ALA A 115 3.55 18.33 1.35
CA ALA A 115 2.11 18.49 1.11
C ALA A 115 1.39 17.16 0.81
N SER A 116 2.08 16.21 0.15
CA SER A 116 1.51 14.89 -0.17
C SER A 116 1.19 14.03 1.05
N TRP A 117 1.79 14.34 2.20
CA TRP A 117 1.46 13.71 3.48
C TRP A 117 -0.02 13.86 3.87
N LYS A 118 -0.67 14.94 3.41
CA LYS A 118 -2.08 15.25 3.69
C LYS A 118 -3.03 14.93 2.54
N TRP A 119 -2.57 14.18 1.53
CA TRP A 119 -3.44 13.75 0.43
C TRP A 119 -4.39 12.64 0.90
N ASP A 120 -5.65 12.74 0.46
CA ASP A 120 -6.67 11.75 0.77
C ASP A 120 -6.57 10.58 -0.21
N TYR A 121 -5.92 9.51 0.23
CA TYR A 121 -5.81 8.25 -0.52
C TYR A 121 -6.96 7.28 -0.24
N SER A 122 -7.98 7.67 0.54
CA SER A 122 -9.07 6.78 0.90
C SER A 122 -9.77 6.08 -0.28
N PRO A 123 -9.94 6.67 -1.48
CA PRO A 123 -10.61 5.97 -2.58
C PRO A 123 -9.69 5.03 -3.37
N VAL A 124 -8.38 4.97 -3.08
CA VAL A 124 -7.40 4.17 -3.85
C VAL A 124 -6.70 3.09 -3.02
N THR A 125 -7.20 2.80 -1.82
CA THR A 125 -6.71 1.67 -1.01
C THR A 125 -7.73 1.20 0.01
N ASN A 126 -7.79 -0.11 0.22
CA ASN A 126 -8.53 -0.74 1.32
C ASN A 126 -7.59 -1.28 2.41
N ARG A 127 -6.27 -1.10 2.26
CA ARG A 127 -5.26 -1.51 3.25
C ARG A 127 -5.14 -0.45 4.34
N LYS A 128 -6.12 -0.42 5.23
CA LYS A 128 -6.20 0.59 6.30
C LYS A 128 -6.49 -0.08 7.65
N SER A 129 -5.97 0.53 8.70
CA SER A 129 -6.40 0.34 10.08
C SER A 129 -6.66 1.73 10.68
N PHE A 130 -7.58 1.81 11.64
CA PHE A 130 -7.99 3.06 12.26
C PHE A 130 -7.79 2.99 13.76
N ASN A 131 -7.65 4.16 14.40
CA ASN A 131 -7.86 4.24 15.84
C ASN A 131 -9.35 4.00 16.19
N ARG A 132 -9.66 3.80 17.49
CA ARG A 132 -11.02 3.49 17.96
C ARG A 132 -12.09 4.48 17.49
N ASN A 133 -11.75 5.76 17.39
CA ASN A 133 -12.69 6.82 17.01
C ASN A 133 -12.81 7.00 15.48
N ASN A 134 -12.04 6.25 14.68
CA ASN A 134 -11.92 6.40 13.23
C ASN A 134 -11.46 7.80 12.77
N GLU A 135 -10.74 8.52 13.63
CA GLU A 135 -10.23 9.86 13.34
C GLU A 135 -8.84 9.82 12.70
N GLU A 136 -8.05 8.79 13.02
CA GLU A 136 -6.72 8.58 12.48
C GLU A 136 -6.63 7.25 11.74
N VAL A 137 -5.87 7.27 10.64
CA VAL A 137 -5.68 6.13 9.75
C VAL A 137 -4.20 5.79 9.61
N MET A 138 -3.93 4.50 9.63
CA MET A 138 -2.67 3.89 9.22
C MET A 138 -2.95 3.08 7.95
N SER A 139 -2.12 3.24 6.93
CA SER A 139 -2.19 2.52 5.65
C SER A 139 -0.78 2.17 5.19
N THR A 140 -0.67 1.46 4.06
CA THR A 140 0.61 1.27 3.37
C THR A 140 1.08 2.53 2.62
N HIS A 141 0.22 3.55 2.53
CA HIS A 141 0.54 4.82 1.86
C HIS A 141 1.55 5.65 2.64
N GLU A 142 1.54 5.55 3.97
CA GLU A 142 2.52 6.18 4.84
C GLU A 142 3.93 5.65 4.57
N GLY A 143 4.10 4.34 4.34
CA GLY A 143 5.39 3.76 3.92
C GLY A 143 5.88 4.28 2.59
N THR A 144 4.95 4.36 1.63
CA THR A 144 5.19 4.96 0.34
C THR A 144 5.65 6.42 0.51
N TRP A 145 4.98 7.20 1.36
CA TRP A 145 5.34 8.57 1.67
C TRP A 145 6.70 8.69 2.37
N LEU A 146 6.91 7.95 3.47
CA LEU A 146 8.14 7.94 4.26
C LEU A 146 9.36 7.66 3.38
N SER A 147 9.23 6.72 2.45
CA SER A 147 10.28 6.37 1.51
C SER A 147 10.65 7.53 0.56
N VAL A 148 9.69 8.37 0.16
CA VAL A 148 9.94 9.58 -0.65
C VAL A 148 10.46 10.72 0.23
N ALA A 149 9.89 10.90 1.42
CA ALA A 149 10.26 11.93 2.38
C ALA A 149 11.70 11.79 2.85
N ILE A 150 12.15 10.58 3.18
CA ILE A 150 13.55 10.37 3.59
C ILE A 150 14.54 10.58 2.43
N GLY A 151 14.15 10.22 1.20
CA GLY A 151 14.93 10.55 0.01
C GLY A 151 15.03 12.06 -0.23
N ALA A 152 13.94 12.79 -0.01
CA ALA A 152 13.91 14.24 -0.06
C ALA A 152 14.81 14.85 1.04
N TYR A 153 14.72 14.37 2.29
CA TYR A 153 15.60 14.79 3.39
C TYR A 153 17.08 14.64 3.01
N CYS A 154 17.49 13.46 2.53
CA CYS A 154 18.88 13.21 2.13
C CYS A 154 19.34 14.15 1.01
N ALA A 155 18.45 14.43 0.04
CA ALA A 155 18.73 15.36 -1.04
C ALA A 155 18.90 16.80 -0.53
N LEU A 156 18.06 17.23 0.41
CA LEU A 156 18.10 18.57 1.01
C LEU A 156 19.39 18.76 1.82
N GLU A 157 19.77 17.79 2.66
CA GLU A 157 21.02 17.79 3.42
C GLU A 157 22.23 17.91 2.50
N LYS A 158 22.29 17.06 1.45
CA LYS A 158 23.38 17.08 0.47
C LYS A 158 23.50 18.43 -0.25
N ASN A 159 22.38 19.13 -0.45
CA ASN A 159 22.34 20.44 -1.10
C ASN A 159 22.36 21.62 -0.10
N LYS A 160 22.62 21.36 1.19
CA LYS A 160 22.70 22.37 2.26
C LYS A 160 21.43 23.20 2.41
N LYS A 161 20.26 22.59 2.21
CA LYS A 161 18.94 23.19 2.38
C LYS A 161 18.42 22.98 3.81
N THR A 162 19.19 23.45 4.79
CA THR A 162 19.03 23.09 6.21
C THR A 162 17.63 23.35 6.78
N GLU A 163 17.02 24.51 6.50
CA GLU A 163 15.68 24.84 6.99
C GLU A 163 14.64 23.82 6.48
N LEU A 164 14.61 23.60 5.17
CA LEU A 164 13.66 22.68 4.54
C LEU A 164 13.95 21.21 4.88
N ALA A 165 15.22 20.86 5.14
CA ALA A 165 15.60 19.55 5.66
C ALA A 165 15.04 19.34 7.08
N SER A 166 15.09 20.38 7.94
CA SER A 166 14.47 20.37 9.27
C SER A 166 12.96 20.20 9.18
N GLU A 167 12.27 20.97 8.33
CA GLU A 167 10.82 20.83 8.10
C GLU A 167 10.46 19.41 7.63
N MET A 168 11.27 18.83 6.71
CA MET A 168 11.07 17.45 6.25
C MET A 168 11.26 16.44 7.38
N ALA A 169 12.28 16.61 8.21
CA ALA A 169 12.53 15.75 9.36
C ALA A 169 11.38 15.81 10.38
N GLU A 170 10.86 17.01 10.65
CA GLU A 170 9.73 17.21 11.56
C GLU A 170 8.48 16.45 11.11
N VAL A 171 8.12 16.51 9.82
CA VAL A 171 6.95 15.76 9.33
C VAL A 171 7.18 14.25 9.35
N ILE A 172 8.40 13.77 9.09
CA ILE A 172 8.74 12.34 9.22
C ILE A 172 8.55 11.88 10.67
N LEU A 173 9.07 12.66 11.63
CA LEU A 173 8.92 12.36 13.06
C LEU A 173 7.46 12.39 13.50
N ALA A 174 6.67 13.33 12.98
CA ALA A 174 5.23 13.42 13.28
C ALA A 174 4.48 12.19 12.77
N GLU A 175 4.79 11.68 11.58
CA GLU A 175 4.17 10.45 11.05
C GLU A 175 4.55 9.22 11.90
N ILE A 176 5.82 9.05 12.26
CA ILE A 176 6.26 7.96 13.13
C ILE A 176 5.54 8.03 14.49
N LYS A 177 5.36 9.24 15.04
CA LYS A 177 4.65 9.44 16.30
C LYS A 177 3.16 9.09 16.18
N LYS A 178 2.49 9.51 15.11
CA LYS A 178 1.10 9.14 14.81
C LYS A 178 0.92 7.62 14.74
N GLU A 179 1.79 6.92 13.99
CA GLU A 179 1.72 5.45 13.91
C GLU A 179 1.90 4.77 15.28
N GLN A 180 2.82 5.28 16.11
CA GLN A 180 3.00 4.80 17.48
C GLN A 180 1.75 5.03 18.34
N GLU A 181 1.16 6.22 18.30
CA GLU A 181 -0.01 6.58 19.11
C GLU A 181 -1.22 5.71 18.74
N ILE A 182 -1.43 5.43 17.45
CA ILE A 182 -2.44 4.48 17.00
C ILE A 182 -2.21 3.10 17.63
N LEU A 183 -0.98 2.58 17.59
CA LEU A 183 -0.68 1.25 18.14
C LEU A 183 -0.84 1.17 19.66
N ILE A 184 -0.46 2.22 20.38
CA ILE A 184 -0.68 2.32 21.84
C ILE A 184 -2.18 2.29 22.12
N SER A 185 -2.97 3.14 21.43
CA SER A 185 -4.41 3.22 21.66
C SER A 185 -5.12 1.88 21.39
N LEU A 186 -4.80 1.21 20.28
CA LEU A 186 -5.36 -0.10 19.94
C LEU A 186 -5.06 -1.17 21.00
N ARG A 187 -3.86 -1.13 21.59
CA ARG A 187 -3.48 -2.04 22.68
C ARG A 187 -4.23 -1.72 23.97
N GLU A 188 -4.26 -0.44 24.37
CA GLU A 188 -4.96 0.01 25.58
C GLU A 188 -6.48 -0.26 25.52
N ASP A 189 -7.08 -0.08 24.34
CA ASP A 189 -8.48 -0.37 24.07
C ASP A 189 -8.78 -1.88 23.95
N ARG A 190 -7.75 -2.72 23.93
CA ARG A 190 -7.85 -4.17 23.71
C ARG A 190 -8.58 -4.49 22.39
N ASP A 191 -8.29 -3.72 21.34
CA ASP A 191 -8.81 -3.96 19.99
C ASP A 191 -7.85 -4.87 19.21
N HIS A 192 -7.89 -6.17 19.52
CA HIS A 192 -6.98 -7.17 18.96
C HIS A 192 -7.01 -7.21 17.43
N ILE A 193 -8.19 -7.12 16.83
CA ILE A 193 -8.36 -7.32 15.39
C ILE A 193 -7.78 -6.13 14.63
N ASN A 194 -8.07 -4.89 15.06
CA ASN A 194 -7.45 -3.74 14.42
C ASN A 194 -5.95 -3.63 14.72
N PHE A 195 -5.48 -4.11 15.88
CA PHE A 195 -4.05 -4.20 16.16
C PHE A 195 -3.35 -5.18 15.20
N LEU A 196 -3.92 -6.37 15.00
CA LEU A 196 -3.43 -7.36 14.04
C LEU A 196 -3.45 -6.84 12.60
N ARG A 197 -4.45 -6.01 12.23
CA ARG A 197 -4.48 -5.32 10.94
C ARG A 197 -3.42 -4.22 10.84
N ALA A 198 -3.14 -3.49 11.92
CA ALA A 198 -2.15 -2.41 11.94
C ALA A 198 -0.71 -2.95 11.87
N ALA A 199 -0.44 -4.12 12.43
CA ALA A 199 0.89 -4.71 12.50
C ALA A 199 1.61 -4.83 11.13
N PRO A 200 1.02 -5.44 10.08
CA PRO A 200 1.65 -5.49 8.76
C PRO A 200 1.77 -4.13 8.08
N LEU A 201 0.90 -3.15 8.41
CA LEU A 201 0.97 -1.80 7.86
C LEU A 201 2.17 -1.04 8.41
N MET A 202 2.34 -0.99 9.73
CA MET A 202 3.53 -0.36 10.34
C MET A 202 4.82 -1.05 9.88
N ALA A 203 4.84 -2.39 9.86
CA ALA A 203 6.02 -3.13 9.42
C ALA A 203 6.39 -2.83 7.96
N HIS A 204 5.39 -2.70 7.08
CA HIS A 204 5.58 -2.22 5.72
C HIS A 204 6.15 -0.80 5.71
N ASN A 205 5.57 0.12 6.48
CA ASN A 205 5.91 1.53 6.45
C ASN A 205 7.33 1.81 6.91
N PHE A 206 7.72 1.25 8.06
CA PHE A 206 9.09 1.38 8.55
C PHE A 206 10.07 0.52 7.74
N GLY A 207 9.61 -0.58 7.14
CA GLY A 207 10.40 -1.33 6.16
C GLY A 207 10.80 -0.48 4.95
N ASP A 208 9.85 0.26 4.38
CA ASP A 208 10.08 1.16 3.24
C ASP A 208 10.95 2.36 3.61
N LEU A 209 10.77 2.92 4.82
CA LEU A 209 11.66 3.93 5.39
C LEU A 209 13.12 3.42 5.44
N ASN A 210 13.34 2.28 6.12
CA ASN A 210 14.67 1.68 6.28
C ASN A 210 15.33 1.39 4.92
N ARG A 211 14.57 0.84 3.97
CA ARG A 211 15.05 0.52 2.62
C ARG A 211 15.65 1.74 1.94
N VAL A 212 15.01 2.91 2.07
CA VAL A 212 15.51 4.14 1.43
C VAL A 212 16.64 4.79 2.23
N MET A 213 16.64 4.68 3.57
CA MET A 213 17.80 5.08 4.39
C MET A 213 19.07 4.32 3.96
N ASP A 214 18.95 3.01 3.76
CA ASP A 214 20.04 2.16 3.26
C ASP A 214 20.41 2.53 1.81
N GLN A 215 19.42 2.75 0.93
CA GLN A 215 19.61 3.16 -0.46
C GLN A 215 20.42 4.48 -0.58
N TRP A 216 20.15 5.44 0.31
CA TRP A 216 20.86 6.71 0.35
C TRP A 216 22.16 6.68 1.17
N GLN A 217 22.49 5.54 1.80
CA GLN A 217 23.68 5.37 2.64
C GLN A 217 23.76 6.46 3.71
N MET A 218 22.66 6.69 4.42
CA MET A 218 22.64 7.65 5.52
C MET A 218 23.70 7.31 6.57
N ASP A 219 24.33 8.33 7.12
CA ASP A 219 25.38 8.18 8.14
C ASP A 219 24.82 7.49 9.40
N PRO A 220 25.30 6.28 9.75
CA PRO A 220 24.84 5.55 10.93
C PRO A 220 25.11 6.28 12.25
N GLU A 221 26.09 7.18 12.27
CA GLU A 221 26.43 7.95 13.46
C GLU A 221 25.55 9.19 13.64
N GLY A 222 24.84 9.60 12.59
CA GLY A 222 23.97 10.78 12.57
C GLY A 222 22.80 10.66 13.55
N ALA A 223 22.53 11.75 14.28
CA ALA A 223 21.47 11.79 15.29
C ALA A 223 20.09 11.44 14.72
N PHE A 224 19.76 11.94 13.51
CA PHE A 224 18.48 11.63 12.86
C PHE A 224 18.39 10.16 12.42
N PHE A 225 19.48 9.58 11.91
CA PHE A 225 19.52 8.15 11.58
C PHE A 225 19.24 7.28 12.80
N LYS A 226 20.00 7.49 13.89
CA LYS A 226 19.82 6.75 15.16
C LYS A 226 18.42 6.91 15.73
N ARG A 227 17.78 8.05 15.48
CA ARG A 227 16.42 8.30 15.93
C ARG A 227 15.40 7.43 15.20
N ILE A 228 15.50 7.22 13.89
CA ILE A 228 14.38 6.61 13.12
C ILE A 228 14.69 5.25 12.48
N TYR A 229 15.93 4.77 12.54
CA TYR A 229 16.32 3.52 11.88
C TYR A 229 15.80 2.29 12.64
N LYS A 230 15.20 1.35 11.92
CA LYS A 230 14.80 0.02 12.40
C LYS A 230 13.89 0.01 13.64
N LEU A 231 12.98 0.98 13.75
CA LEU A 231 12.03 1.12 14.88
C LEU A 231 11.14 -0.11 15.13
N GLY A 232 10.81 -0.90 14.10
CA GLY A 232 10.06 -2.15 14.25
C GLY A 232 10.89 -3.38 14.67
N HIS A 233 12.21 -3.23 14.87
CA HIS A 233 13.13 -4.36 15.10
C HIS A 233 13.95 -4.20 16.38
N PHE A 234 14.34 -2.98 16.74
CA PHE A 234 15.19 -2.70 17.89
C PHE A 234 14.55 -1.66 18.80
N LEU A 235 14.75 -1.82 20.11
CA LEU A 235 14.34 -0.81 21.09
C LEU A 235 15.07 0.50 20.79
N ASN A 236 14.35 1.60 20.97
CA ASN A 236 14.86 2.94 20.73
C ASN A 236 14.35 3.85 21.84
N ASP A 237 15.25 4.52 22.56
CA ASP A 237 14.91 5.33 23.73
C ASP A 237 13.96 6.51 23.41
N ASN A 238 13.83 6.89 22.13
CA ASN A 238 12.92 7.94 21.69
C ASN A 238 11.47 7.47 21.50
N TYR A 239 11.22 6.17 21.54
CA TYR A 239 9.93 5.58 21.17
C TYR A 239 9.51 4.49 22.15
N ASP A 240 8.19 4.36 22.35
CA ASP A 240 7.59 3.28 23.10
C ASP A 240 7.95 1.90 22.49
N PRO A 241 8.25 0.89 23.32
CA PRO A 241 8.54 -0.48 22.88
C PRO A 241 7.42 -1.16 22.08
N ILE A 242 6.21 -0.56 22.03
CA ILE A 242 5.09 -0.99 21.19
C ILE A 242 5.48 -1.17 19.73
N LEU A 243 6.40 -0.36 19.18
CA LEU A 243 6.81 -0.46 17.78
C LEU A 243 7.54 -1.80 17.53
N VAL A 244 8.42 -2.20 18.44
CA VAL A 244 9.14 -3.49 18.38
C VAL A 244 8.20 -4.66 18.64
N TYR A 245 7.29 -4.52 19.61
CA TYR A 245 6.26 -5.52 19.86
C TYR A 245 5.41 -5.77 18.60
N THR A 246 4.90 -4.70 18.00
CA THR A 246 4.08 -4.75 16.79
C THR A 246 4.84 -5.35 15.61
N GLY A 247 6.13 -5.03 15.43
CA GLY A 247 6.96 -5.65 14.40
C GLY A 247 7.12 -7.16 14.61
N SER A 248 7.21 -7.60 15.86
CA SER A 248 7.24 -9.03 16.22
C SER A 248 5.89 -9.71 16.00
N VAL A 249 4.78 -9.03 16.32
CA VAL A 249 3.42 -9.50 16.01
C VAL A 249 3.24 -9.68 14.50
N ASN A 250 3.65 -8.72 13.67
CA ASN A 250 3.61 -8.92 12.23
C ASN A 250 4.38 -10.18 11.81
N LYS A 251 5.60 -10.37 12.32
CA LYS A 251 6.43 -11.54 11.99
C LYS A 251 5.71 -12.85 12.32
N GLU A 252 5.10 -12.94 13.49
CA GLU A 252 4.42 -14.15 13.95
C GLU A 252 3.11 -14.41 13.19
N PHE A 253 2.26 -13.39 13.06
CA PHE A 253 0.86 -13.57 12.68
C PHE A 253 0.55 -13.28 11.21
N SER A 254 1.28 -12.36 10.58
CA SER A 254 0.85 -11.76 9.29
C SER A 254 1.92 -11.79 8.20
N SER A 255 3.20 -11.93 8.54
CA SER A 255 4.31 -11.79 7.58
C SER A 255 4.34 -12.85 6.49
N LYS A 256 3.76 -14.03 6.78
CA LYS A 256 3.62 -15.13 5.82
C LYS A 256 2.56 -14.84 4.77
N GLU A 257 1.57 -14.01 5.12
CA GLU A 257 0.58 -13.50 4.18
C GLU A 257 1.15 -12.24 3.49
N ASN A 258 1.81 -12.47 2.36
CA ASN A 258 2.51 -11.41 1.64
C ASN A 258 1.53 -10.34 1.12
N HIS A 259 1.68 -9.10 1.59
CA HIS A 259 0.94 -7.90 1.15
C HIS A 259 0.95 -7.64 -0.37
N ARG A 260 1.83 -8.31 -1.14
CA ARG A 260 1.91 -8.17 -2.60
C ARG A 260 0.84 -8.95 -3.38
N HIS A 261 0.17 -9.93 -2.75
CA HIS A 261 -0.94 -10.71 -3.30
C HIS A 261 -0.82 -11.06 -4.79
N MET A 262 0.28 -11.73 -5.16
CA MET A 262 0.67 -11.92 -6.57
C MET A 262 -0.38 -12.67 -7.41
N SER A 263 -1.13 -13.61 -6.83
CA SER A 263 -2.20 -14.34 -7.51
C SER A 263 -3.33 -13.41 -7.94
N MET A 264 -3.64 -12.39 -7.14
CA MET A 264 -4.69 -11.40 -7.41
C MET A 264 -4.34 -10.43 -8.54
N ARG A 265 -3.12 -10.49 -9.09
CA ARG A 265 -2.75 -9.70 -10.28
C ARG A 265 -3.37 -10.26 -11.56
N GLN A 266 -3.72 -11.55 -11.57
CA GLN A 266 -4.24 -12.24 -12.74
C GLN A 266 -5.67 -11.80 -13.08
N PRO A 267 -6.63 -11.79 -12.13
CA PRO A 267 -8.00 -11.40 -12.43
C PRO A 267 -8.08 -9.90 -12.73
N LYS A 268 -8.08 -9.54 -14.02
CA LYS A 268 -8.13 -8.13 -14.44
C LYS A 268 -9.46 -7.47 -14.07
N CYS A 269 -10.52 -8.27 -13.89
CA CYS A 269 -11.82 -7.84 -13.42
C CYS A 269 -11.77 -7.13 -12.05
N LEU A 270 -10.80 -7.46 -11.19
CA LEU A 270 -10.58 -6.78 -9.92
C LEU A 270 -10.12 -5.32 -10.07
N ARG A 271 -9.68 -4.92 -11.26
CA ARG A 271 -9.25 -3.53 -11.53
C ARG A 271 -10.40 -2.62 -11.95
N LYS A 272 -11.58 -3.18 -12.26
CA LYS A 272 -12.75 -2.43 -12.77
C LYS A 272 -13.26 -1.38 -11.78
N SER A 273 -13.05 -1.58 -10.49
CA SER A 273 -13.66 -0.75 -9.46
C SER A 273 -12.70 -0.54 -8.30
N SER A 274 -12.71 0.66 -7.71
CA SER A 274 -12.02 0.93 -6.44
C SER A 274 -12.56 0.07 -5.29
N ASP A 275 -13.81 -0.40 -5.40
CA ASP A 275 -14.46 -1.30 -4.44
C ASP A 275 -13.70 -2.63 -4.27
N PHE A 276 -13.00 -3.08 -5.32
CA PHE A 276 -12.39 -4.41 -5.34
C PHE A 276 -10.96 -4.43 -4.82
N LEU A 277 -10.42 -3.30 -4.36
CA LEU A 277 -9.08 -3.23 -3.80
C LEU A 277 -8.93 -4.14 -2.58
N ILE A 278 -7.80 -4.84 -2.49
CA ILE A 278 -7.56 -5.85 -1.45
C ILE A 278 -7.40 -5.16 -0.09
N PRO A 279 -8.08 -5.64 0.98
CA PRO A 279 -7.90 -5.14 2.33
C PRO A 279 -6.65 -5.73 3.01
N VAL A 280 -6.49 -5.54 4.31
CA VAL A 280 -5.41 -6.17 5.09
C VAL A 280 -5.80 -7.62 5.43
N GLY A 281 -4.97 -8.57 5.00
CA GLY A 281 -5.11 -9.98 5.38
C GLY A 281 -4.73 -10.22 6.85
N PRO A 282 -5.25 -11.29 7.49
CA PRO A 282 -6.14 -12.31 6.91
C PRO A 282 -7.64 -11.96 6.95
N PHE A 283 -8.01 -10.79 7.45
CA PHE A 283 -9.42 -10.44 7.73
C PHE A 283 -10.18 -9.94 6.49
N MET A 284 -10.38 -10.83 5.51
CA MET A 284 -10.93 -10.50 4.19
C MET A 284 -12.40 -10.89 3.99
N ASP A 285 -13.12 -11.22 5.05
CA ASP A 285 -14.53 -11.64 5.00
C ASP A 285 -15.42 -10.62 4.26
N ASP A 286 -15.37 -9.34 4.68
CA ASP A 286 -16.18 -8.27 4.09
C ASP A 286 -15.84 -8.03 2.61
N TRP A 287 -14.59 -8.22 2.22
CA TRP A 287 -14.16 -8.14 0.81
C TRP A 287 -14.71 -9.30 -0.01
N GLY A 288 -14.75 -10.52 0.55
CA GLY A 288 -15.44 -11.65 -0.06
C GLY A 288 -16.92 -11.36 -0.32
N VAL A 289 -17.62 -10.81 0.67
CA VAL A 289 -19.02 -10.37 0.52
C VAL A 289 -19.17 -9.34 -0.59
N GLN A 290 -18.29 -8.33 -0.64
CA GLN A 290 -18.32 -7.27 -1.64
C GLN A 290 -18.12 -7.81 -3.07
N LEU A 291 -17.18 -8.74 -3.25
CA LEU A 291 -16.95 -9.40 -4.54
C LEU A 291 -18.14 -10.27 -4.95
N GLY A 292 -18.72 -11.01 -4.00
CA GLY A 292 -19.87 -11.90 -4.24
C GLY A 292 -21.15 -11.15 -4.62
N LYS A 293 -21.47 -10.06 -3.90
CA LYS A 293 -22.68 -9.24 -4.15
C LYS A 293 -22.57 -8.33 -5.36
N SER A 294 -21.37 -8.01 -5.83
CA SER A 294 -21.22 -7.00 -6.87
C SER A 294 -21.84 -7.43 -8.20
N GLU A 295 -22.60 -6.51 -8.79
CA GLU A 295 -23.14 -6.61 -10.15
C GLU A 295 -22.12 -6.17 -11.21
N LYS A 296 -21.00 -5.53 -10.81
CA LYS A 296 -19.89 -5.16 -11.71
C LYS A 296 -19.04 -6.38 -12.15
N LEU A 297 -19.28 -7.55 -11.54
CA LEU A 297 -18.59 -8.81 -11.80
C LEU A 297 -19.59 -9.87 -12.30
N SER A 298 -19.31 -10.43 -13.48
CA SER A 298 -20.04 -11.60 -13.98
C SER A 298 -19.71 -12.88 -13.21
N LEU A 299 -20.50 -13.94 -13.37
CA LEU A 299 -20.20 -15.25 -12.78
C LEU A 299 -18.85 -15.80 -13.27
N ALA A 300 -18.52 -15.62 -14.56
CA ALA A 300 -17.23 -16.01 -15.11
C ALA A 300 -16.05 -15.29 -14.42
N GLU A 301 -16.20 -14.00 -14.12
CA GLU A 301 -15.18 -13.23 -13.42
C GLU A 301 -15.07 -13.62 -11.94
N LYS A 302 -16.20 -13.92 -11.28
CA LYS A 302 -16.20 -14.46 -9.92
C LYS A 302 -15.51 -15.83 -9.86
N ALA A 303 -15.71 -16.68 -10.87
CA ALA A 303 -15.00 -17.95 -11.04
C ALA A 303 -13.48 -17.76 -11.22
N GLU A 304 -13.06 -16.79 -12.04
CA GLU A 304 -11.64 -16.43 -12.20
C GLU A 304 -11.02 -16.00 -10.85
N ILE A 305 -11.73 -15.18 -10.08
CA ILE A 305 -11.30 -14.73 -8.74
C ILE A 305 -11.17 -15.91 -7.78
N VAL A 306 -12.17 -16.81 -7.73
CA VAL A 306 -12.15 -18.02 -6.89
C VAL A 306 -10.95 -18.91 -7.24
N GLY A 307 -10.68 -19.12 -8.53
CA GLY A 307 -9.48 -19.85 -8.97
C GLY A 307 -8.20 -19.17 -8.50
N ALA A 308 -8.13 -17.83 -8.55
CA ALA A 308 -6.98 -17.08 -8.07
C ALA A 308 -6.80 -17.13 -6.55
N PHE A 309 -7.88 -17.21 -5.76
CA PHE A 309 -7.80 -17.43 -4.30
C PHE A 309 -7.14 -18.75 -3.98
N PHE A 310 -7.60 -19.81 -4.63
CA PHE A 310 -7.07 -21.15 -4.42
C PHE A 310 -5.60 -21.27 -4.86
N GLU A 311 -5.26 -20.73 -6.03
CA GLU A 311 -3.87 -20.64 -6.49
C GLU A 311 -2.99 -19.81 -5.55
N GLY A 312 -3.53 -18.73 -4.99
CA GLY A 312 -2.85 -17.92 -3.99
C GLY A 312 -2.50 -18.72 -2.74
N TYR A 313 -3.47 -19.47 -2.22
CA TYR A 313 -3.30 -20.35 -1.07
C TYR A 313 -2.25 -21.44 -1.31
N LYS A 314 -2.26 -22.09 -2.48
CA LYS A 314 -1.27 -23.13 -2.80
C LYS A 314 0.17 -22.62 -2.85
N ARG A 315 0.37 -21.33 -3.13
CA ARG A 315 1.71 -20.72 -3.27
C ARG A 315 2.23 -20.10 -1.98
N GLN A 316 1.36 -19.86 -1.00
CA GLN A 316 1.67 -19.10 0.20
C GLN A 316 1.15 -19.85 1.42
N ASP A 317 2.08 -20.41 2.18
CA ASP A 317 1.78 -21.00 3.48
C ASP A 317 1.01 -19.98 4.33
N GLN A 318 -0.16 -20.38 4.85
CA GLN A 318 -0.97 -19.56 5.76
C GLN A 318 -1.57 -18.27 5.13
N ALA A 319 -1.83 -18.23 3.82
CA ALA A 319 -2.62 -17.17 3.20
C ALA A 319 -4.13 -17.29 3.50
N PHE A 320 -4.49 -17.15 4.78
CA PHE A 320 -5.85 -17.36 5.28
C PHE A 320 -6.85 -16.32 4.75
N GLY A 321 -6.41 -15.11 4.38
CA GLY A 321 -7.28 -14.10 3.79
C GLY A 321 -7.98 -14.57 2.52
N TYR A 322 -7.31 -15.37 1.67
CA TYR A 322 -7.97 -15.94 0.49
C TYR A 322 -9.06 -16.95 0.85
N ILE A 323 -8.87 -17.73 1.94
CA ILE A 323 -9.88 -18.64 2.46
C ILE A 323 -11.09 -17.84 2.96
N ARG A 324 -10.84 -16.77 3.73
CA ARG A 324 -11.89 -15.87 4.25
C ARG A 324 -12.70 -15.23 3.11
N ALA A 325 -12.02 -14.67 2.12
CA ALA A 325 -12.65 -14.04 0.97
C ALA A 325 -13.46 -15.06 0.13
N TYR A 326 -12.91 -16.26 -0.09
CA TYR A 326 -13.58 -17.33 -0.82
C TYR A 326 -14.90 -17.74 -0.19
N ARG A 327 -14.90 -18.06 1.11
CA ARG A 327 -16.12 -18.45 1.84
C ARG A 327 -17.21 -17.40 1.66
N ASN A 328 -16.87 -16.16 1.99
CA ASN A 328 -17.83 -15.06 2.04
C ASN A 328 -18.31 -14.64 0.65
N LEU A 329 -17.52 -14.85 -0.41
CA LEU A 329 -17.95 -14.68 -1.80
C LEU A 329 -18.99 -15.74 -2.18
N LEU A 330 -18.74 -17.01 -1.87
CA LEU A 330 -19.64 -18.11 -2.22
C LEU A 330 -20.99 -18.02 -1.49
N GLU A 331 -21.01 -17.54 -0.25
CA GLU A 331 -22.26 -17.33 0.50
C GLU A 331 -23.20 -16.31 -0.17
N GLN A 332 -22.69 -15.46 -1.08
CA GLN A 332 -23.51 -14.52 -1.86
C GLN A 332 -24.08 -15.12 -3.14
N LEU A 333 -23.69 -16.34 -3.50
CA LEU A 333 -24.11 -17.00 -4.72
C LEU A 333 -25.15 -18.07 -4.42
N TYR A 334 -26.27 -18.04 -5.13
CA TYR A 334 -27.27 -19.10 -5.05
C TYR A 334 -26.66 -20.42 -5.55
N GLY A 335 -26.48 -21.40 -4.65
CA GLY A 335 -25.80 -22.66 -4.95
C GLY A 335 -24.29 -22.67 -4.68
N GLY A 336 -23.72 -21.58 -4.14
CA GLY A 336 -22.31 -21.52 -3.73
C GLY A 336 -21.34 -21.80 -4.88
N LEU A 337 -20.37 -22.70 -4.66
CA LEU A 337 -19.39 -23.08 -5.69
C LEU A 337 -20.05 -23.66 -6.95
N SER A 338 -21.19 -24.34 -6.82
CA SER A 338 -21.87 -24.94 -7.97
C SER A 338 -22.39 -23.90 -8.97
N ALA A 339 -22.61 -22.66 -8.54
CA ALA A 339 -22.95 -21.55 -9.43
C ALA A 339 -21.79 -21.14 -10.37
N LEU A 340 -20.57 -21.59 -10.08
CA LEU A 340 -19.35 -21.21 -10.81
C LEU A 340 -18.77 -22.35 -11.64
N GLU A 341 -19.28 -23.58 -11.50
CA GLU A 341 -18.71 -24.79 -12.10
C GLU A 341 -18.61 -24.73 -13.63
N GLU A 342 -19.60 -24.13 -14.31
CA GLU A 342 -19.60 -23.99 -15.76
C GLU A 342 -18.50 -23.05 -16.30
N TYR A 343 -17.94 -22.20 -15.44
CA TYR A 343 -16.90 -21.23 -15.77
C TYR A 343 -15.50 -21.64 -15.29
N MET A 344 -15.37 -22.80 -14.65
CA MET A 344 -14.13 -23.29 -14.08
C MET A 344 -13.68 -24.60 -14.75
N PRO A 345 -12.37 -24.85 -14.88
CA PRO A 345 -11.88 -26.17 -15.25
C PRO A 345 -12.38 -27.24 -14.27
N PHE A 346 -12.90 -28.35 -14.80
CA PHE A 346 -13.47 -29.45 -14.00
C PHE A 346 -12.50 -29.97 -12.92
N ASP A 347 -11.23 -30.18 -13.29
CA ASP A 347 -10.21 -30.67 -12.36
C ASP A 347 -9.97 -29.69 -11.21
N LEU A 348 -10.01 -28.37 -11.48
CA LEU A 348 -9.85 -27.34 -10.46
C LEU A 348 -11.01 -27.34 -9.46
N VAL A 349 -12.24 -27.53 -9.93
CA VAL A 349 -13.42 -27.64 -9.05
C VAL A 349 -13.28 -28.84 -8.11
N ILE A 350 -12.87 -29.99 -8.63
CA ILE A 350 -12.66 -31.20 -7.82
C ILE A 350 -11.54 -30.97 -6.80
N GLU A 351 -10.42 -30.37 -7.23
CA GLU A 351 -9.28 -30.07 -6.38
C GLU A 351 -9.71 -29.16 -5.21
N ILE A 352 -10.42 -28.06 -5.50
CA ILE A 352 -10.95 -27.14 -4.49
C ILE A 352 -11.85 -27.89 -3.50
N LYS A 353 -12.83 -28.66 -3.98
CA LYS A 353 -13.80 -29.38 -3.11
C LYS A 353 -13.13 -30.37 -2.16
N LYS A 354 -12.01 -30.99 -2.55
CA LYS A 354 -11.28 -31.99 -1.75
C LYS A 354 -10.12 -31.39 -0.94
N SER A 355 -9.84 -30.11 -1.11
CA SER A 355 -8.68 -29.47 -0.49
C SER A 355 -8.92 -29.03 0.95
N GLN A 356 -7.83 -28.91 1.70
CA GLN A 356 -7.83 -28.28 3.02
C GLN A 356 -8.33 -26.82 2.95
N PHE A 357 -8.18 -26.14 1.81
CA PHE A 357 -8.70 -24.78 1.60
C PHE A 357 -10.22 -24.70 1.82
N SER A 358 -10.98 -25.64 1.26
CA SER A 358 -12.44 -25.69 1.47
C SER A 358 -12.81 -26.08 2.89
N THR A 359 -12.09 -27.02 3.52
CA THR A 359 -12.32 -27.39 4.92
C THR A 359 -12.08 -26.21 5.86
N LEU A 360 -10.99 -25.46 5.67
CA LEU A 360 -10.70 -24.28 6.47
C LEU A 360 -11.67 -23.13 6.23
N ALA A 361 -12.31 -23.07 5.05
CA ALA A 361 -13.35 -22.09 4.75
C ALA A 361 -14.60 -22.26 5.61
N GLU A 362 -14.85 -23.46 6.15
CA GLU A 362 -16.00 -23.75 7.01
C GLU A 362 -15.92 -23.10 8.40
N ILE A 363 -14.72 -22.69 8.83
CA ILE A 363 -14.51 -21.98 10.11
C ILE A 363 -15.23 -20.63 10.07
N SER A 364 -16.10 -20.37 11.04
CA SER A 364 -16.86 -19.12 11.15
C SER A 364 -15.94 -17.90 11.33
N ARG A 365 -16.45 -16.69 11.08
CA ARG A 365 -15.68 -15.45 11.31
C ARG A 365 -15.35 -15.30 12.80
N GLU A 366 -16.34 -15.56 13.64
CA GLU A 366 -16.25 -15.45 15.09
C GLU A 366 -15.18 -16.39 15.65
N GLU A 367 -15.18 -17.65 15.22
CA GLU A 367 -14.18 -18.63 15.64
C GLU A 367 -12.78 -18.26 15.15
N PHE A 368 -12.67 -17.83 13.89
CA PHE A 368 -11.40 -17.40 13.31
C PHE A 368 -10.79 -16.22 14.08
N GLU A 369 -11.58 -15.15 14.28
CA GLU A 369 -11.15 -13.95 15.00
C GLU A 369 -10.83 -14.25 16.48
N GLU A 370 -11.61 -15.10 17.14
CA GLU A 370 -11.38 -15.50 18.53
C GLU A 370 -10.07 -16.29 18.72
N ASN A 371 -9.71 -17.14 17.76
CA ASN A 371 -8.42 -17.83 17.80
C ASN A 371 -7.26 -16.84 17.69
N TYR A 372 -7.31 -15.89 16.76
CA TYR A 372 -6.30 -14.84 16.64
C TYR A 372 -6.20 -13.97 17.89
N LYS A 373 -7.33 -13.65 18.54
CA LYS A 373 -7.35 -12.92 19.82
C LYS A 373 -6.59 -13.69 20.91
N LYS A 374 -6.91 -14.98 21.10
CA LYS A 374 -6.27 -15.83 22.12
C LYS A 374 -4.77 -15.99 21.87
N ASP A 375 -4.39 -16.14 20.60
CA ASP A 375 -2.98 -16.31 20.26
C ASP A 375 -2.21 -15.00 20.46
N LEU A 376 -2.80 -13.84 20.14
CA LEU A 376 -2.20 -12.52 20.43
C LEU A 376 -2.03 -12.28 21.94
N GLU A 377 -3.00 -12.65 22.77
CA GLU A 377 -2.92 -12.55 24.24
C GLU A 377 -1.79 -13.42 24.83
N ARG A 378 -1.56 -14.59 24.25
CA ARG A 378 -0.49 -15.51 24.67
C ARG A 378 0.88 -15.09 24.18
N PHE A 379 0.94 -14.23 23.15
CA PHE A 379 2.18 -13.83 22.53
C PHE A 379 2.94 -12.83 23.41
N VAL A 380 4.20 -13.17 23.73
CA VAL A 380 5.12 -12.29 24.43
C VAL A 380 6.29 -11.97 23.51
N CYS A 381 6.59 -10.67 23.34
CA CYS A 381 7.72 -10.24 22.54
C CYS A 381 9.03 -10.76 23.12
N PRO A 382 9.88 -11.44 22.34
CA PRO A 382 11.20 -11.83 22.82
C PRO A 382 12.16 -10.64 23.01
N ILE A 383 11.87 -9.48 22.42
CA ILE A 383 12.75 -8.30 22.44
C ILE A 383 12.28 -7.28 23.48
N SER A 384 11.01 -6.89 23.44
CA SER A 384 10.46 -5.89 24.37
C SER A 384 9.85 -6.46 25.65
N ASN A 385 9.69 -7.78 25.75
CA ASN A 385 8.93 -8.48 26.80
C ASN A 385 7.47 -8.01 26.97
N LEU A 386 6.93 -7.25 26.01
CA LEU A 386 5.53 -6.85 26.00
C LEU A 386 4.63 -8.03 25.60
N SER A 387 3.49 -8.12 26.27
CA SER A 387 2.32 -8.90 25.84
C SER A 387 1.20 -7.94 25.43
N PHE A 388 0.17 -8.44 24.76
CA PHE A 388 -0.97 -7.60 24.37
C PHE A 388 -1.68 -7.02 25.59
#